data_AF-A0A813CZC6-F1
#
_entry.id   AF-A0A813CZC6-F1
#
_cell.length_a   1.000
_cell.length_b   1.000
_cell.length_c   1.000
_cell.angle_alpha   90.00
_cell.angle_beta   90.00
_cell.angle_gamma   90.00
#
_symmetry.space_group_name_H-M   'P 1'
#
loop_
_entity.id
_entity.type
_entity.pdbx_description
1 polymer ?
#
loop_
_entity_poly.entity_id
_entity_poly.type
_entity_poly.pdbx_seq_one_letter_code
_entity_poly.pdbx_strand_id
1 'polypeptide(L)'
;MNRVHLNRFALGDGLGWHHDNSEFFFNLLLQQSPSGGKFEFVPNSEGDMAKVRTALQSVVPDGFVHSEPEELAPGGALLFCGRRSMHRVTPVADDALPRMTAILNFASEPGGGIIEEYTRRKFFGRSLQQG
;
A
#
# COMPACT_ATOMS: atom_id res chain seq x y z
N MET A 1 -8.81 -2.62 -17.65
CA MET A 1 -7.42 -2.63 -18.16
C MET A 1 -6.52 -2.98 -16.99
N ASN A 2 -5.83 -4.12 -17.06
CA ASN A 2 -4.92 -4.55 -16.00
C ASN A 2 -3.64 -3.71 -16.07
N ARG A 3 -3.10 -3.32 -14.91
CA ARG A 3 -1.87 -2.53 -14.85
C ARG A 3 -0.92 -3.10 -13.81
N VAL A 4 0.37 -3.04 -14.13
CA VAL A 4 1.45 -3.42 -13.22
C VAL A 4 2.33 -2.19 -12.98
N HIS A 5 2.62 -1.94 -11.72
CA HIS A 5 3.39 -0.78 -11.29
C HIS A 5 4.47 -1.24 -10.31
N LEU A 6 5.70 -0.75 -10.49
CA LEU A 6 6.83 -1.04 -9.61
C LEU A 6 7.02 0.14 -8.65
N ASN A 7 7.02 -0.16 -7.35
CA ASN A 7 7.38 0.80 -6.32
C ASN A 7 8.77 0.48 -5.79
N ARG A 8 9.60 1.52 -5.61
CA ARG A 8 10.87 1.45 -4.88
C ARG A 8 10.83 2.48 -3.76
N PHE A 9 11.01 2.03 -2.52
CA PHE A 9 11.10 2.86 -1.33
C PHE A 9 12.53 2.79 -0.79
N ALA A 10 13.27 3.90 -0.84
CA ALA A 10 14.60 4.04 -0.23
C ALA A 10 14.48 4.58 1.22
N LEU A 11 15.61 4.82 1.89
CA LEU A 11 15.64 5.36 3.24
C LEU A 11 14.70 6.56 3.40
N GLY A 12 13.82 6.49 4.40
CA GLY A 12 12.82 7.50 4.71
C GLY A 12 11.56 7.47 3.83
N ASP A 13 11.61 6.81 2.67
CA ASP A 13 10.44 6.67 1.81
C ASP A 13 9.41 5.74 2.45
N GLY A 14 8.15 6.08 2.26
CA GLY A 14 7.01 5.27 2.64
C GLY A 14 5.73 5.77 2.00
N LEU A 15 4.64 5.09 2.31
CA LEU A 15 3.30 5.47 1.87
C LEU A 15 2.41 5.56 3.10
N GLY A 16 1.89 6.75 3.39
CA GLY A 16 1.04 6.99 4.54
C GLY A 16 -0.28 6.21 4.49
N TRP A 17 -1.06 6.30 5.55
CA TRP A 17 -2.37 5.67 5.63
C TRP A 17 -3.31 6.18 4.53
N HIS A 18 -3.89 5.26 3.77
CA HIS A 18 -4.85 5.53 2.71
C HIS A 18 -5.75 4.31 2.46
N HIS A 19 -6.82 4.53 1.71
CA HIS A 19 -7.60 3.49 1.06
C HIS A 19 -7.31 3.56 -0.44
N ASP A 20 -7.39 2.42 -1.13
CA ASP A 20 -7.32 2.40 -2.58
C ASP A 20 -8.68 2.65 -3.22
N ASN A 21 -8.66 3.18 -4.43
CA ASN A 21 -9.84 3.21 -5.29
C ASN A 21 -10.16 1.84 -5.90
N SER A 22 -9.15 0.94 -5.97
CA SER A 22 -9.31 -0.41 -6.53
C SER A 22 -9.88 -1.35 -5.47
N GLU A 23 -10.79 -2.23 -5.88
CA GLU A 23 -11.41 -3.19 -4.97
C GLU A 23 -10.40 -4.19 -4.40
N PHE A 24 -9.48 -4.66 -5.25
CA PHE A 24 -8.37 -5.53 -4.88
C PHE A 24 -7.08 -5.13 -5.58
N PHE A 25 -5.96 -5.36 -4.90
CA PHE A 25 -4.64 -5.36 -5.53
C PHE A 25 -3.86 -6.60 -5.14
N PHE A 26 -2.92 -6.97 -6.00
CA PHE A 26 -1.93 -8.00 -5.73
C PHE A 26 -0.57 -7.33 -5.57
N ASN A 27 0.01 -7.42 -4.36
CA ASN A 27 1.31 -6.86 -4.04
C ASN A 27 2.34 -7.99 -3.97
N LEU A 28 3.17 -8.11 -5.00
CA LEU A 28 4.30 -9.03 -5.05
C LEU A 28 5.53 -8.34 -4.44
N LEU A 29 6.06 -8.88 -3.35
CA LEU A 29 7.29 -8.39 -2.73
C LEU A 29 8.48 -8.85 -3.59
N LEU A 30 9.20 -7.90 -4.18
CA LEU A 30 10.38 -8.21 -5.00
C LEU A 30 11.67 -8.09 -4.20
N GLN A 31 11.71 -7.15 -3.26
CA GLN A 31 12.82 -6.97 -2.33
C GLN A 31 12.29 -6.41 -1.02
N GLN A 32 12.69 -7.04 0.08
CA GLN A 32 12.40 -6.58 1.42
C GLN A 32 13.50 -5.63 1.90
N SER A 33 13.12 -4.60 2.64
CA SER A 33 14.08 -3.80 3.42
C SER A 33 14.40 -4.52 4.74
N PRO A 34 15.67 -4.55 5.20
CA PRO A 34 16.04 -5.09 6.50
C PRO A 34 15.31 -4.41 7.68
N SER A 35 15.01 -3.12 7.55
CA SER A 35 14.32 -2.33 8.57
C SER A 35 13.31 -1.35 7.96
N GLY A 36 12.15 -1.21 8.61
CA GLY A 36 11.05 -0.41 8.08
C GLY A 36 10.43 -1.00 6.80
N GLY A 37 9.68 -0.19 6.04
CA GLY A 37 9.06 -0.65 4.80
C GLY A 37 7.96 -1.70 5.00
N LYS A 38 7.41 -1.86 6.21
CA LYS A 38 6.39 -2.88 6.49
C LYS A 38 5.05 -2.44 5.93
N PHE A 39 4.36 -3.35 5.25
CA PHE A 39 2.95 -3.16 4.93
C PHE A 39 2.10 -3.35 6.19
N GLU A 40 1.26 -2.37 6.51
CA GLU A 40 0.37 -2.39 7.67
C GLU A 40 -1.05 -2.01 7.26
N PHE A 41 -2.05 -2.57 7.93
CA PHE A 41 -3.44 -2.36 7.57
C PHE A 41 -4.43 -2.49 8.73
N VAL A 42 -5.60 -1.89 8.56
CA VAL A 42 -6.76 -2.01 9.43
C VAL A 42 -7.92 -2.59 8.60
N PRO A 43 -8.30 -3.86 8.80
CA PRO A 43 -9.30 -4.53 7.97
C PRO A 43 -10.68 -3.93 8.18
N ASN A 44 -11.53 -3.90 7.14
CA ASN A 44 -12.92 -3.43 7.23
C ASN A 44 -13.05 -2.08 7.94
N SER A 45 -12.36 -1.06 7.42
CA SER A 45 -12.33 0.30 7.97
C SER A 45 -12.92 1.36 7.04
N GLU A 46 -13.40 0.96 5.85
CA GLU A 46 -14.18 1.84 4.96
C GLU A 46 -15.44 2.35 5.68
N GLY A 47 -15.60 3.68 5.75
CA GLY A 47 -16.73 4.34 6.41
C GLY A 47 -16.68 4.34 7.95
N ASP A 48 -15.73 3.65 8.59
CA ASP A 48 -15.60 3.58 10.06
C ASP A 48 -14.48 4.50 10.57
N MET A 49 -14.78 5.80 10.62
CA MET A 49 -13.82 6.83 11.05
C MET A 49 -13.40 6.70 12.52
N ALA A 50 -14.22 6.07 13.36
CA ALA A 50 -13.88 5.84 14.75
C ALA A 50 -12.79 4.78 14.87
N LYS A 51 -12.96 3.64 14.18
CA LYS A 51 -11.94 2.59 14.09
C LYS A 51 -10.63 3.09 13.50
N VAL A 52 -10.72 3.88 12.42
CA VAL A 52 -9.56 4.55 11.80
C VAL A 52 -8.85 5.43 12.82
N ARG A 53 -9.58 6.32 13.50
CA ARG A 53 -8.99 7.23 14.50
C ARG A 53 -8.30 6.46 15.62
N THR A 54 -8.95 5.45 16.18
CA THR A 54 -8.37 4.61 17.23
C THR A 54 -7.09 3.93 16.74
N ALA A 55 -7.10 3.33 15.55
CA ALA A 55 -5.92 2.68 14.98
C ALA A 55 -4.75 3.65 14.71
N LEU A 56 -5.03 4.92 14.41
CA LEU A 56 -4.01 5.94 14.16
C LEU A 56 -3.48 6.61 15.43
N GLN A 57 -4.29 6.69 16.49
CA GLN A 57 -3.94 7.34 17.75
C GLN A 57 -3.32 6.37 18.76
N SER A 58 -3.48 5.06 18.55
CA SER A 58 -2.98 4.08 19.49
C SER A 58 -1.45 3.99 19.41
N VAL A 59 -0.80 4.27 20.54
CA VAL A 59 0.66 4.14 20.72
C VAL A 59 1.07 2.67 20.75
N VAL A 60 0.13 1.82 21.15
CA VAL A 60 0.18 0.37 21.05
C VAL A 60 -0.93 -0.01 20.08
N PRO A 61 -0.67 -0.73 18.97
CA PRO A 61 -1.75 -1.18 18.10
C PRO A 61 -2.69 -2.04 18.95
N ASP A 62 -3.87 -1.53 19.29
CA ASP A 62 -4.91 -2.19 20.10
C ASP A 62 -5.54 -3.40 19.37
N GLY A 63 -4.73 -4.22 18.70
CA GLY A 63 -5.14 -5.34 17.85
C GLY A 63 -5.78 -4.93 16.51
N PHE A 64 -6.04 -3.63 16.28
CA PHE A 64 -6.68 -3.15 15.04
C PHE A 64 -5.73 -3.02 13.85
N VAL A 65 -4.44 -2.75 14.11
CA VAL A 65 -3.42 -2.66 13.07
C VAL A 65 -2.73 -4.00 12.96
N HIS A 66 -2.82 -4.57 11.77
CA HIS A 66 -2.11 -5.78 11.37
C HIS A 66 -0.95 -5.39 10.46
N SER A 67 0.06 -6.25 10.39
CA SER A 67 1.16 -6.12 9.44
C SER A 67 1.15 -7.29 8.47
N GLU A 68 1.89 -7.16 7.36
CA GLU A 68 2.18 -8.32 6.50
C GLU A 68 2.77 -9.48 7.32
N PRO A 69 2.50 -10.74 6.93
CA PRO A 69 3.00 -11.91 7.64
C PRO A 69 4.52 -11.88 7.78
N GLU A 70 5.03 -12.36 8.91
CA GLU A 70 6.48 -12.42 9.15
C GLU A 70 7.21 -13.33 8.15
N GLU A 71 6.54 -14.35 7.62
CA GLU A 71 7.11 -15.23 6.59
C GLU A 71 7.08 -14.63 5.17
N LEU A 72 6.55 -13.41 4.96
CA LEU A 72 6.52 -12.79 3.64
C LEU A 72 7.94 -12.39 3.21
N ALA A 73 8.54 -13.24 2.39
CA ALA A 73 9.84 -13.03 1.78
C ALA A 73 9.75 -12.54 0.33
N PRO A 74 10.84 -12.06 -0.28
CA PRO A 74 10.90 -11.80 -1.72
C PRO A 74 10.38 -12.98 -2.55
N GLY A 75 9.48 -12.70 -3.51
CA GLY A 75 8.71 -13.68 -4.28
C GLY A 75 7.34 -14.01 -3.68
N GLY A 76 7.12 -13.71 -2.40
CA GLY A 76 5.82 -13.79 -1.74
C GLY A 76 4.88 -12.67 -2.17
N ALA A 77 3.58 -12.94 -2.10
CA ALA A 77 2.57 -11.97 -2.51
C ALA A 77 1.38 -11.88 -1.56
N LEU A 78 0.80 -10.68 -1.50
CA LEU A 78 -0.41 -10.39 -0.76
C LEU A 78 -1.53 -10.05 -1.74
N LEU A 79 -2.68 -10.70 -1.59
CA LEU A 79 -3.95 -10.27 -2.17
C LEU A 79 -4.71 -9.47 -1.10
N PHE A 80 -5.09 -8.24 -1.42
CA PHE A 80 -5.60 -7.32 -0.43
C PHE A 80 -6.76 -6.45 -0.95
N CYS A 81 -7.78 -6.25 -0.12
CA CYS A 81 -8.93 -5.40 -0.42
C CYS A 81 -8.64 -3.94 -0.07
N GLY A 82 -7.91 -3.23 -0.93
CA GLY A 82 -7.42 -1.87 -0.67
C GLY A 82 -8.52 -0.84 -0.40
N ARG A 83 -9.68 -0.97 -1.05
CA ARG A 83 -10.83 -0.10 -0.83
C ARG A 83 -11.46 -0.25 0.56
N ARG A 84 -11.52 -1.49 1.07
CA ARG A 84 -12.23 -1.81 2.32
C ARG A 84 -11.35 -1.70 3.56
N SER A 85 -10.04 -1.61 3.37
CA SER A 85 -9.06 -1.72 4.44
C SER A 85 -8.01 -0.64 4.30
N MET A 86 -8.01 0.33 5.22
CA MET A 86 -7.00 1.37 5.30
C MET A 86 -5.63 0.73 5.52
N HIS A 87 -4.63 1.19 4.80
CA HIS A 87 -3.30 0.58 4.84
C HIS A 87 -2.19 1.59 4.57
N ARG A 88 -0.97 1.20 4.90
CA ARG A 88 0.25 2.00 4.71
C ARG A 88 1.45 1.10 4.42
N VAL A 89 2.53 1.74 3.98
CA VAL A 89 3.89 1.19 4.03
C VAL A 89 4.70 2.08 4.96
N THR A 90 5.21 1.52 6.06
CA THR A 90 6.04 2.28 6.99
C THR A 90 7.30 2.80 6.31
N PRO A 91 7.88 3.92 6.77
CA PRO A 91 9.14 4.41 6.22
C PRO A 91 10.21 3.32 6.24
N VAL A 92 10.97 3.18 5.16
CA VAL A 92 12.17 2.35 5.14
C VAL A 92 13.22 2.99 6.05
N ALA A 93 13.81 2.19 6.94
CA ALA A 93 14.78 2.63 7.93
C ALA A 93 16.19 2.04 7.69
N ASP A 94 16.41 1.47 6.51
CA ASP A 94 17.68 0.93 6.05
C ASP A 94 18.14 1.69 4.80
N ASP A 95 19.42 2.08 4.75
CA ASP A 95 19.98 2.87 3.64
C ASP A 95 20.62 1.99 2.55
N ALA A 96 20.95 0.74 2.87
CA ALA A 96 21.64 -0.15 1.97
C ALA A 96 20.67 -0.88 1.02
N LEU A 97 19.51 -1.29 1.53
CA LEU A 97 18.57 -2.12 0.78
C LEU A 97 17.15 -1.52 0.78
N PRO A 98 16.66 -1.04 -0.39
CA PRO A 98 15.31 -0.50 -0.51
C PRO A 98 14.25 -1.60 -0.47
N ARG A 99 13.01 -1.24 -0.14
CA ARG A 99 11.85 -2.09 -0.42
C ARG A 99 11.43 -1.93 -1.87
N MET A 100 11.17 -3.05 -2.54
CA MET A 100 10.64 -3.05 -3.90
C MET A 100 9.42 -3.96 -4.01
N THR A 101 8.35 -3.48 -4.63
CA THR A 101 7.14 -4.27 -4.87
C THR A 101 6.57 -4.06 -6.26
N ALA A 102 6.03 -5.11 -6.86
CA ALA A 102 5.17 -5.01 -8.03
C ALA A 102 3.71 -5.10 -7.60
N ILE A 103 2.94 -4.07 -7.92
CA ILE A 103 1.51 -4.00 -7.64
C ILE A 103 0.75 -4.24 -8.94
N LEU A 104 -0.09 -5.28 -8.95
CA LEU A 104 -1.04 -5.55 -10.00
C LEU A 104 -2.42 -5.08 -9.55
N ASN A 105 -2.97 -4.11 -10.27
CA ASN A 105 -4.32 -3.59 -10.02
C ASN A 105 -5.29 -4.17 -11.04
N PHE A 106 -6.40 -4.70 -10.53
CA PHE A 106 -7.48 -5.24 -11.34
C PHE A 106 -8.69 -4.32 -11.22
N ALA A 107 -9.13 -3.78 -12.35
CA ALA A 107 -10.38 -3.03 -12.42
C ALA A 107 -11.51 -3.99 -12.77
N SER A 108 -12.55 -4.04 -11.94
CA SER A 108 -13.78 -4.81 -12.20
C SER A 108 -14.63 -4.20 -13.31
N GLU A 109 -14.52 -2.88 -13.55
CA GLU A 109 -15.25 -2.16 -14.59
C GLU A 109 -14.34 -1.42 -15.59
N PRO A 110 -14.77 -1.24 -16.86
CA PRO A 110 -14.09 -0.37 -17.81
C PRO A 110 -13.98 1.07 -17.25
N GLY A 111 -12.76 1.57 -17.06
CA GLY A 111 -12.49 2.89 -16.45
C GLY A 111 -12.22 2.85 -14.93
N GLY A 112 -12.54 1.77 -14.22
CA GLY A 112 -12.41 1.62 -12.76
C GLY A 112 -11.01 1.31 -12.22
N GLY A 113 -9.95 1.68 -12.93
CA GLY A 113 -8.55 1.38 -12.57
C GLY A 113 -7.63 2.59 -12.59
N ILE A 114 -8.21 3.79 -12.46
CA ILE A 114 -7.44 5.03 -12.43
C ILE A 114 -6.80 5.15 -11.06
N ILE A 115 -5.48 4.91 -11.01
CA ILE A 115 -4.66 5.25 -9.85
C ILE A 115 -4.86 6.74 -9.55
N GLU A 116 -5.15 7.05 -8.30
CA GLU A 116 -5.41 8.40 -7.83
C GLU A 116 -4.29 9.36 -8.26
N GLU A 117 -4.64 10.61 -8.55
CA GLU A 117 -3.70 11.61 -9.01
C GLU A 117 -2.55 11.85 -8.00
N TYR A 118 -2.84 11.79 -6.70
CA TYR A 118 -1.82 11.87 -5.64
C TYR A 118 -0.77 10.77 -5.81
N THR A 119 -1.20 9.50 -5.86
CA THR A 119 -0.33 8.34 -6.04
C THR A 119 0.44 8.40 -7.36
N ARG A 120 -0.21 8.86 -8.45
CA ARG A 120 0.47 9.00 -9.74
C ARG A 120 1.56 10.06 -9.75
N ARG A 121 1.34 11.21 -9.10
CA ARG A 121 2.38 12.23 -8.96
C ARG A 121 3.52 11.74 -8.09
N LYS A 122 3.19 11.08 -6.96
CA LYS A 122 4.19 10.62 -6.00
C LYS A 122 5.10 9.52 -6.55
N PHE A 123 4.55 8.53 -7.25
CA PHE A 123 5.31 7.36 -7.70
C PHE A 123 5.71 7.38 -9.18
N PHE A 124 4.97 8.08 -10.04
CA PHE A 124 5.21 8.07 -11.50
C PHE A 124 5.50 9.45 -12.09
N GLY A 125 5.41 10.53 -11.30
CA GLY A 125 5.68 11.90 -11.75
C GLY A 125 4.78 12.40 -12.89
N ARG A 126 3.59 11.79 -13.11
CA ARG A 126 2.71 12.09 -14.26
C ARG A 126 1.25 12.29 -13.84
N SER A 127 0.57 13.30 -14.37
CA SER A 127 -0.89 13.48 -14.31
C SER A 127 -1.58 12.99 -15.59
N LEU A 128 -2.91 12.85 -15.61
CA LEU A 128 -3.65 12.53 -16.84
C LEU A 128 -3.75 13.84 -17.62
N GLN A 129 -3.17 13.92 -18.81
CA GLN A 129 -3.60 14.96 -19.75
C GLN A 129 -5.01 14.59 -20.18
N GLN A 130 -5.98 15.44 -19.85
CA GLN A 130 -7.29 15.37 -20.46
C GLN A 130 -7.12 15.77 -21.94
N GLY A 131 -7.41 14.83 -22.83
CA GLY A 131 -7.63 15.08 -24.25
C GLY A 131 -9.13 15.15 -24.51
#